data_AF-A0FGT9-F1
#
_entry.id   AF-A0FGT9-F1
#
_cell.length_a   1.000
_cell.length_b   1.000
_cell.length_c   1.000
_cell.angle_alpha   90.00
_cell.angle_beta   90.00
_cell.angle_gamma   90.00
#
_symmetry.space_group_name_H-M   'P 1'
#
loop_
_entity.id
_entity.type
_entity.pdbx_description
1 polymer ?
#
loop_
_entity_poly.entity_id
_entity_poly.type
_entity_poly.pdbx_seq_one_letter_code
_entity_poly.pdbx_strand_id
1 'polypeptide(L)'
;SWSDLIGSSSFVSRHLRNVTEHAHVYLLCLHHPKFECGVDLDDPYSEEELQWSLFSSETFQQCSKISHPLGSTKHYGIYGSSNGLVCISDEILNFDSPIHIWNPSVRKFKTPPISTNINKFGYVALQFGFHPGVNDYKAVRMMRTNNAFAVEVYNLRTDCWKMIEAVPPWLKCTWQHHKSIFFNGVAYHVIQKGPLFSIMSFDSGSEEFEEFIAPDAIFRPFGLCIDVYKEQICLLFAFDGCEEEGMDKIDFWVLQEKR
;
A
#
# COMPACT_ATOMS: atom_id res chain seq x y z
N SER A 1 -26.02 9.21 3.88
CA SER A 1 -25.32 8.35 2.90
C SER A 1 -24.27 7.50 3.62
N TRP A 2 -23.85 6.35 3.06
CA TRP A 2 -22.77 5.53 3.65
C TRP A 2 -21.38 6.20 3.52
N SER A 3 -21.23 7.14 2.58
CA SER A 3 -20.08 8.06 2.54
C SER A 3 -19.96 8.87 3.83
N ASP A 4 -21.09 9.34 4.36
CA ASP A 4 -21.17 10.05 5.65
C ASP A 4 -20.90 9.09 6.81
N LEU A 5 -21.09 7.79 6.57
CA LEU A 5 -20.92 6.73 7.55
C LEU A 5 -19.45 6.33 7.71
N ILE A 6 -18.65 6.27 6.64
CA ILE A 6 -17.18 6.12 6.70
C ILE A 6 -16.53 7.38 7.32
N GLY A 7 -17.02 8.56 6.96
CA GLY A 7 -16.47 9.83 7.47
C GLY A 7 -16.91 10.19 8.89
N SER A 8 -17.80 9.41 9.51
CA SER A 8 -18.24 9.69 10.88
C SER A 8 -17.15 9.36 11.89
N SER A 9 -17.01 10.16 12.95
CA SER A 9 -16.05 9.89 14.03
C SER A 9 -16.31 8.54 14.73
N SER A 10 -17.55 8.04 14.67
CA SER A 10 -17.96 6.74 15.22
C SER A 10 -17.68 5.54 14.29
N PHE A 11 -17.33 5.80 13.03
CA PHE A 11 -17.14 4.78 12.02
C PHE A 11 -16.11 3.74 12.44
N VAL A 12 -14.91 4.21 12.80
CA VAL A 12 -13.75 3.38 13.08
C VAL A 12 -14.09 2.36 14.16
N SER A 13 -14.60 2.81 15.31
CA SER A 13 -14.96 1.93 16.41
C SER A 13 -16.07 0.93 16.07
N ARG A 14 -17.07 1.32 15.27
CA ARG A 14 -18.15 0.40 14.87
C ARG A 14 -17.68 -0.61 13.83
N HIS A 15 -16.89 -0.16 12.86
CA HIS A 15 -16.35 -1.01 11.80
C HIS A 15 -15.42 -2.08 12.38
N LEU A 16 -14.53 -1.72 13.30
CA LEU A 16 -13.63 -2.67 13.96
C LEU A 16 -14.38 -3.74 14.75
N ARG A 17 -15.45 -3.38 15.47
CA ARG A 17 -16.28 -4.35 16.19
C ARG A 17 -16.84 -5.43 15.25
N ASN A 18 -17.35 -5.01 14.10
CA ASN A 18 -17.88 -5.94 13.11
C ASN A 18 -16.78 -6.83 12.50
N VAL A 19 -15.58 -6.28 12.27
CA VAL A 19 -14.43 -7.03 11.74
C VAL A 19 -13.99 -8.12 12.72
N THR A 20 -13.92 -7.81 14.02
CA THR A 20 -13.55 -8.81 15.04
C THR A 20 -14.56 -9.96 15.16
N GLU A 21 -15.82 -9.73 14.79
CA GLU A 21 -16.88 -10.74 14.84
C GLU A 21 -16.91 -11.66 13.61
N HIS A 22 -16.31 -11.27 12.48
CA HIS A 22 -16.41 -11.96 11.19
C HIS A 22 -15.05 -12.11 10.49
N ALA A 23 -14.07 -12.67 11.20
CA ALA A 23 -12.67 -12.78 10.79
C ALA A 23 -12.44 -13.76 9.60
N HIS A 24 -13.05 -13.48 8.45
CA HIS A 24 -12.75 -14.15 7.19
C HIS A 24 -11.80 -13.28 6.37
N VAL A 25 -10.66 -13.86 5.98
CA VAL A 25 -9.69 -13.20 5.12
C VAL A 25 -10.05 -13.48 3.67
N TYR A 26 -10.25 -12.41 2.89
CA TYR A 26 -10.54 -12.48 1.46
C TYR A 26 -9.41 -11.85 0.66
N LEU A 27 -9.14 -12.40 -0.51
CA LEU A 27 -8.24 -11.83 -1.50
C LEU A 27 -9.05 -11.03 -2.51
N LEU A 28 -8.66 -9.78 -2.75
CA LEU A 28 -9.20 -8.97 -3.83
C LEU A 28 -8.27 -9.08 -5.03
N CYS A 29 -8.77 -9.63 -6.14
CA CYS A 29 -7.96 -9.92 -7.31
C CYS A 29 -8.54 -9.24 -8.57
N LEU A 30 -7.65 -8.67 -9.38
CA LEU A 30 -7.90 -8.29 -10.76
C LEU A 30 -7.45 -9.44 -11.66
N HIS A 31 -8.35 -10.01 -12.44
CA HIS A 31 -8.06 -11.20 -13.23
C HIS A 31 -8.93 -11.30 -14.49
N HIS A 32 -8.53 -12.16 -15.42
CA HIS A 32 -9.35 -12.47 -16.59
C HIS A 32 -10.61 -13.27 -16.22
N PRO A 33 -11.71 -13.10 -16.97
CA PRO A 33 -12.94 -13.87 -16.81
C PRO A 33 -12.76 -15.38 -16.92
N LYS A 34 -11.79 -15.81 -17.74
CA LYS A 34 -11.37 -17.19 -17.91
C LYS A 34 -9.97 -17.34 -17.35
N PHE A 35 -9.73 -18.39 -16.56
CA PHE A 35 -8.39 -18.68 -16.01
C PHE A 35 -7.44 -19.30 -17.06
N GLU A 36 -8.00 -19.82 -18.15
CA GLU A 36 -7.23 -20.29 -19.31
C GLU A 36 -6.94 -19.08 -20.22
N CYS A 37 -5.75 -18.52 -20.08
CA CYS A 37 -5.26 -17.48 -20.97
C CYS A 37 -4.75 -18.13 -22.25
N GLY A 38 -5.61 -18.21 -23.27
CA GLY A 38 -5.16 -18.43 -24.64
C GLY A 38 -4.67 -17.08 -25.15
N VAL A 39 -3.40 -16.74 -24.89
CA VAL A 39 -2.79 -15.54 -25.45
C VAL A 39 -2.77 -15.70 -26.96
N ASP A 40 -3.70 -15.04 -27.65
CA ASP A 40 -3.67 -14.95 -29.11
C ASP A 40 -2.66 -13.86 -29.49
N LEU A 41 -1.42 -14.28 -29.71
CA LEU A 41 -0.29 -13.39 -30.03
C LEU A 41 -0.50 -12.60 -31.34
N ASP A 42 -1.54 -12.92 -32.12
CA ASP A 42 -1.85 -12.32 -33.41
C ASP A 42 -2.85 -11.15 -33.34
N ASP A 43 -3.48 -10.85 -32.19
CA ASP A 43 -4.39 -9.70 -32.04
C ASP A 43 -3.82 -8.57 -31.15
N PRO A 44 -3.18 -7.54 -31.75
CA PRO A 44 -2.65 -6.38 -31.03
C PRO A 44 -3.73 -5.44 -30.46
N TYR A 45 -5.02 -5.72 -30.68
CA TYR A 45 -6.17 -4.93 -30.22
C TYR A 45 -7.11 -5.67 -29.27
N SER A 46 -6.73 -6.86 -28.79
CA SER A 46 -7.51 -7.55 -27.77
C SER A 46 -7.38 -6.80 -26.42
N GLU A 47 -8.26 -5.81 -26.20
CA GLU A 47 -8.50 -5.29 -24.85
C GLU A 47 -9.16 -6.41 -24.04
N GLU A 48 -8.34 -7.27 -23.42
CA GLU A 48 -8.85 -8.33 -22.58
C GLU A 48 -9.59 -7.72 -21.38
N GLU A 49 -10.92 -7.95 -21.32
CA GLU A 49 -11.75 -7.44 -20.24
C GLU A 49 -11.29 -8.01 -18.89
N LEU A 50 -10.63 -7.20 -18.06
CA LEU A 50 -10.28 -7.57 -16.69
C LEU A 50 -11.48 -7.36 -15.75
N GLN A 51 -11.66 -8.26 -14.78
CA GLN A 51 -12.68 -8.14 -13.74
C GLN A 51 -12.09 -8.22 -12.33
N TRP A 52 -12.75 -7.54 -11.39
CA TRP A 52 -12.44 -7.63 -9.97
C TRP A 52 -13.31 -8.70 -9.30
N SER A 53 -12.70 -9.55 -8.49
CA SER A 53 -13.42 -10.54 -7.67
C SER A 53 -12.80 -10.69 -6.30
N LEU A 54 -13.64 -11.12 -5.34
CA LEU A 54 -13.18 -11.63 -4.05
C LEU A 54 -13.00 -13.14 -4.11
N PHE A 55 -11.88 -13.60 -3.57
CA PHE A 55 -11.57 -15.00 -3.38
C PHE A 55 -11.42 -15.31 -1.90
N SER A 56 -11.77 -16.53 -1.50
CA SER A 56 -11.40 -17.04 -0.18
C SER A 56 -9.88 -17.19 -0.11
N SER A 57 -9.26 -16.68 0.94
CA SER A 57 -7.82 -16.89 1.15
C SER A 57 -7.45 -18.33 1.49
N GLU A 58 -8.40 -19.12 2.00
CA GLU A 58 -8.16 -20.52 2.39
C GLU A 58 -8.35 -21.48 1.20
N THR A 59 -9.42 -21.30 0.43
CA THR A 59 -9.79 -22.23 -0.65
C THR A 59 -9.42 -21.72 -2.03
N PHE A 60 -9.03 -20.44 -2.16
CA PHE A 60 -8.78 -19.75 -3.43
C PHE A 60 -9.97 -19.83 -4.39
N GLN A 61 -11.16 -20.08 -3.88
CA GLN A 61 -12.39 -20.10 -4.68
C GLN A 61 -12.97 -18.69 -4.77
N GLN A 62 -13.48 -18.36 -5.95
CA GLN A 62 -14.15 -17.10 -6.20
C GLN A 62 -15.44 -17.03 -5.38
N CYS A 63 -15.50 -16.08 -4.43
CA CYS A 63 -16.68 -15.85 -3.59
C CYS A 63 -17.69 -14.94 -4.28
N SER A 64 -17.22 -13.85 -4.89
CA SER A 64 -18.11 -12.88 -5.55
C SER A 64 -17.40 -12.04 -6.59
N LYS A 65 -18.13 -11.64 -7.62
CA LYS A 65 -17.70 -10.59 -8.57
C LYS A 65 -17.98 -9.22 -7.98
N ILE A 66 -17.05 -8.29 -8.20
CA ILE A 66 -17.14 -6.93 -7.73
C ILE A 66 -16.99 -5.97 -8.91
N SER A 67 -17.83 -4.94 -8.93
CA SER A 67 -17.65 -3.79 -9.80
C SER A 67 -16.63 -2.84 -9.18
N HIS A 68 -15.65 -2.39 -9.97
CA HIS A 68 -14.74 -1.33 -9.54
C HIS A 68 -15.55 -0.11 -9.05
N PRO A 69 -15.20 0.53 -7.93
CA PRO A 69 -16.02 1.59 -7.32
C PRO A 69 -16.29 2.78 -8.26
N LEU A 70 -15.41 2.99 -9.25
CA LEU A 70 -15.51 4.08 -10.22
C LEU A 70 -16.10 3.65 -11.56
N GLY A 71 -16.59 2.41 -11.68
CA GLY A 71 -17.21 1.89 -12.90
C GLY A 71 -16.28 1.74 -14.11
N SER A 72 -14.98 2.03 -13.95
CA SER A 72 -13.96 1.96 -14.99
C SER A 72 -12.97 0.82 -14.70
N THR A 73 -12.49 0.17 -15.77
CA THR A 73 -11.38 -0.79 -15.77
C THR A 73 -10.00 -0.12 -15.90
N LYS A 74 -9.93 1.22 -15.84
CA LYS A 74 -8.66 1.97 -15.82
C LYS A 74 -7.71 1.40 -14.77
N HIS A 75 -6.41 1.51 -15.02
CA HIS A 75 -5.38 1.01 -14.13
C HIS A 75 -5.33 1.84 -12.82
N TYR A 76 -5.93 1.28 -11.77
CA TYR A 76 -5.82 1.79 -10.40
C TYR A 76 -4.81 0.94 -9.63
N GLY A 77 -3.95 1.61 -8.85
CA GLY A 77 -3.08 0.97 -7.88
C GLY A 77 -3.80 0.74 -6.55
N ILE A 78 -3.46 -0.36 -5.86
CA ILE A 78 -3.82 -0.58 -4.46
C ILE A 78 -2.65 -0.12 -3.59
N TYR A 79 -2.89 0.82 -2.69
CA TYR A 79 -1.88 1.44 -1.82
C TYR A 79 -1.96 0.99 -0.36
N GLY A 80 -2.75 -0.04 -0.11
CA GLY A 80 -2.88 -0.66 1.22
C GLY A 80 -4.29 -1.17 1.45
N SER A 81 -4.38 -2.19 2.30
CA SER A 81 -5.66 -2.70 2.77
C SER A 81 -5.57 -2.92 4.28
N SER A 82 -6.67 -2.69 4.97
CA SER A 82 -6.75 -2.93 6.40
C SER A 82 -8.19 -3.13 6.81
N ASN A 83 -8.47 -4.23 7.52
CA ASN A 83 -9.78 -4.52 8.10
C ASN A 83 -10.93 -4.44 7.07
N GLY A 84 -10.72 -4.92 5.83
CA GLY A 84 -11.73 -4.89 4.77
C GLY A 84 -11.91 -3.53 4.06
N LEU A 85 -11.12 -2.52 4.41
CA LEU A 85 -10.98 -1.28 3.63
C LEU A 85 -9.75 -1.38 2.73
N VAL A 86 -9.86 -0.83 1.53
CA VAL A 86 -8.81 -0.81 0.50
C VAL A 86 -8.60 0.63 0.06
N CYS A 87 -7.35 1.08 0.06
CA CYS A 87 -6.99 2.37 -0.51
C CYS A 87 -6.58 2.19 -1.97
N ILE A 88 -7.25 2.90 -2.87
CA ILE A 88 -6.99 2.88 -4.30
C ILE A 88 -6.76 4.30 -4.82
N SER A 89 -5.93 4.42 -5.85
CA SER A 89 -5.67 5.66 -6.58
C SER A 89 -5.12 5.32 -7.96
N ASP A 90 -4.79 6.32 -8.77
CA ASP A 90 -4.19 6.11 -10.10
C ASP A 90 -2.93 5.25 -9.97
N GLU A 91 -2.70 4.33 -10.92
CA GLU A 91 -1.49 3.48 -10.93
C GLU A 91 -0.20 4.31 -10.86
N ILE A 92 -0.16 5.43 -11.58
CA ILE A 92 0.91 6.42 -11.51
C ILE A 92 0.41 7.62 -10.69
N LEU A 93 0.85 7.68 -9.43
CA LEU A 93 0.46 8.75 -8.52
C LEU A 93 1.07 10.10 -8.92
N ASN A 94 0.19 11.10 -9.01
CA ASN A 94 0.54 12.51 -9.06
C ASN A 94 0.11 13.21 -7.76
N PHE A 95 0.54 14.46 -7.58
CA PHE A 95 0.22 15.26 -6.39
C PHE A 95 -1.29 15.52 -6.23
N ASP A 96 -2.03 15.50 -7.34
CA ASP A 96 -3.48 15.71 -7.45
C ASP A 96 -4.27 14.43 -7.74
N SER A 97 -3.61 13.26 -7.79
CA SER A 97 -4.29 11.98 -7.98
C SER A 97 -5.36 11.76 -6.90
N PRO A 98 -6.61 11.43 -7.29
CA PRO A 98 -7.67 11.22 -6.34
C PRO A 98 -7.40 9.95 -5.54
N ILE A 99 -7.57 10.04 -4.23
CA ILE A 99 -7.45 8.89 -3.32
C ILE A 99 -8.85 8.42 -2.98
N HIS A 100 -9.07 7.11 -2.97
CA HIS A 100 -10.34 6.53 -2.54
C HIS A 100 -10.11 5.46 -1.49
N ILE A 101 -10.84 5.57 -0.38
CA ILE A 101 -10.92 4.55 0.65
C ILE A 101 -12.20 3.77 0.39
N TRP A 102 -12.04 2.55 -0.11
CA TRP A 102 -13.09 1.71 -0.61
C TRP A 102 -13.39 0.55 0.33
N ASN A 103 -14.67 0.27 0.57
CA ASN A 103 -15.13 -0.99 1.15
C ASN A 103 -15.75 -1.84 0.02
N PRO A 104 -15.05 -2.90 -0.45
CA PRO A 104 -15.54 -3.76 -1.51
C PRO A 104 -16.83 -4.50 -1.16
N SER A 105 -16.97 -4.95 0.09
CA SER A 105 -18.11 -5.76 0.55
C SER A 105 -19.45 -5.03 0.44
N VAL A 106 -19.46 -3.72 0.67
CA VAL A 106 -20.68 -2.90 0.50
C VAL A 106 -20.68 -2.05 -0.77
N ARG A 107 -19.62 -2.15 -1.58
CA ARG A 107 -19.44 -1.42 -2.85
C ARG A 107 -19.53 0.10 -2.71
N LYS A 108 -18.94 0.65 -1.65
CA LYS A 108 -18.97 2.09 -1.38
C LYS A 108 -17.59 2.60 -1.02
N PHE A 109 -17.30 3.82 -1.44
CA PHE A 109 -16.02 4.47 -1.18
C PHE A 109 -16.22 5.86 -0.58
N LYS A 110 -15.15 6.36 0.03
CA LYS A 110 -14.99 7.74 0.44
C LYS A 110 -13.78 8.30 -0.30
N THR A 111 -13.92 9.50 -0.85
CA THR A 111 -12.80 10.27 -1.38
C THR A 111 -12.41 11.28 -0.30
N PRO A 112 -11.19 11.18 0.29
CA PRO A 112 -10.67 12.22 1.15
C PRO A 112 -10.67 13.58 0.44
N PRO A 113 -10.76 14.71 1.16
CA PRO A 113 -10.56 16.02 0.55
C PRO A 113 -9.19 16.08 -0.12
N ILE A 114 -9.09 16.85 -1.20
CA ILE A 114 -7.79 17.12 -1.83
C ILE A 114 -6.94 17.89 -0.82
N SER A 115 -5.68 17.45 -0.64
CA SER A 115 -4.74 18.18 0.21
C SER A 115 -4.57 19.60 -0.29
N THR A 116 -4.49 20.56 0.63
CA THR A 116 -4.26 21.97 0.30
C THR A 116 -2.82 22.26 -0.13
N ASN A 117 -1.95 21.24 -0.19
CA ASN A 117 -0.58 21.37 -0.64
C ASN A 117 -0.50 21.46 -2.18
N ILE A 118 -0.17 22.65 -2.68
CA ILE A 118 -0.10 22.96 -4.12
C ILE A 118 1.31 22.70 -4.70
N ASN A 119 2.26 22.24 -3.88
CA ASN A 119 3.61 21.99 -4.37
C ASN A 119 3.58 20.82 -5.35
N LYS A 120 4.02 21.09 -6.58
CA LYS A 120 4.14 20.06 -7.63
C LYS A 120 5.32 19.15 -7.31
N PHE A 121 5.03 18.05 -6.64
CA PHE A 121 5.99 16.98 -6.41
C PHE A 121 6.09 16.07 -7.64
N GLY A 122 7.30 15.59 -7.95
CA GLY A 122 7.54 14.72 -9.10
C GLY A 122 7.41 13.24 -8.77
N TYR A 123 7.52 12.89 -7.48
CA TYR A 123 7.37 11.52 -7.00
C TYR A 123 6.42 11.49 -5.80
N VAL A 124 5.46 10.58 -5.82
CA VAL A 124 4.48 10.38 -4.76
C VAL A 124 4.42 8.89 -4.41
N ALA A 125 4.59 8.57 -3.13
CA ALA A 125 4.26 7.28 -2.56
C ALA A 125 3.06 7.43 -1.63
N LEU A 126 2.14 6.46 -1.67
CA LEU A 126 0.95 6.42 -0.83
C LEU A 126 0.89 5.08 -0.12
N GLN A 127 0.50 5.14 1.15
CA GLN A 127 0.28 3.99 1.99
C GLN A 127 -0.98 4.17 2.80
N PHE A 128 -1.65 3.06 3.13
CA PHE A 128 -2.86 3.09 3.93
C PHE A 128 -2.93 1.92 4.89
N GLY A 129 -3.39 2.20 6.11
CA GLY A 129 -3.79 1.16 7.04
C GLY A 129 -4.33 1.69 8.36
N PHE A 130 -4.62 0.76 9.27
CA PHE A 130 -5.13 1.06 10.59
C PHE A 130 -4.00 1.29 11.59
N HIS A 131 -4.12 2.35 12.38
CA HIS A 131 -3.22 2.64 13.49
C HIS A 131 -3.90 2.32 14.82
N PRO A 132 -3.54 1.20 15.47
CA PRO A 132 -4.21 0.76 16.70
C PRO A 132 -4.01 1.72 17.88
N GLY A 133 -2.81 2.28 18.05
CA GLY A 133 -2.49 3.20 19.15
C GLY A 133 -3.33 4.48 19.20
N VAL A 134 -3.77 5.00 18.04
CA VAL A 134 -4.64 6.20 17.98
C VAL A 134 -6.08 5.88 17.56
N ASN A 135 -6.38 4.59 17.34
CA ASN A 135 -7.65 4.06 16.88
C ASN A 135 -8.22 4.83 15.67
N ASP A 136 -7.44 4.89 14.59
CA ASP A 136 -7.83 5.57 13.35
C ASP A 136 -7.24 4.89 12.12
N TYR A 137 -7.89 5.05 10.97
CA TYR A 137 -7.29 4.71 9.69
C TYR A 137 -6.52 5.92 9.17
N LYS A 138 -5.33 5.64 8.64
CA LYS A 138 -4.44 6.67 8.13
C LYS A 138 -4.02 6.37 6.71
N ALA A 139 -3.90 7.43 5.92
CA ALA A 139 -3.19 7.37 4.66
C ALA A 139 -1.94 8.25 4.76
N VAL A 140 -0.76 7.69 4.52
CA VAL A 140 0.51 8.40 4.55
C VAL A 140 0.92 8.67 3.11
N ARG A 141 1.08 9.94 2.77
CA ARG A 141 1.54 10.37 1.46
C ARG A 141 2.91 11.00 1.59
N MET A 142 3.89 10.38 0.97
CA MET A 142 5.27 10.87 0.90
C MET A 142 5.52 11.46 -0.47
N MET A 143 5.96 12.71 -0.51
CA MET A 143 6.06 13.48 -1.73
C MET A 143 7.46 14.06 -1.86
N ARG A 144 8.00 14.02 -3.07
CA ARG A 144 9.41 14.39 -3.30
C ARG A 144 9.63 15.10 -4.63
N THR A 145 10.53 16.07 -4.60
CA THR A 145 11.21 16.63 -5.78
C THR A 145 12.72 16.44 -5.60
N ASN A 146 13.52 16.86 -6.58
CA ASN A 146 14.99 16.81 -6.46
C ASN A 146 15.54 17.54 -5.22
N ASN A 147 14.81 18.54 -4.70
CA ASN A 147 15.30 19.44 -3.65
C ASN A 147 14.44 19.45 -2.38
N ALA A 148 13.30 18.75 -2.37
CA ALA A 148 12.36 18.79 -1.27
C ALA A 148 11.73 17.42 -1.00
N PHE A 149 11.51 17.13 0.28
CA PHE A 149 10.78 15.97 0.74
C PHE A 149 9.72 16.43 1.75
N ALA A 150 8.51 15.89 1.61
CA ALA A 150 7.37 16.22 2.43
C ALA A 150 6.60 14.94 2.75
N VAL A 151 6.01 14.91 3.94
CA VAL A 151 5.09 13.86 4.36
C VAL A 151 3.81 14.51 4.84
N GLU A 152 2.68 13.97 4.44
CA GLU A 152 1.39 14.32 5.01
C GLU A 152 0.60 13.05 5.35
N VAL A 153 -0.25 13.18 6.36
CA VAL A 153 -1.03 12.09 6.91
C VAL A 153 -2.49 12.49 6.90
N TYR A 154 -3.29 11.72 6.18
CA TYR A 154 -4.74 11.78 6.28
C TYR A 154 -5.22 10.98 7.47
N ASN A 155 -6.15 11.54 8.23
CA ASN A 155 -6.83 10.87 9.33
C ASN A 155 -8.30 10.67 8.95
N LEU A 156 -8.77 9.43 8.94
CA LEU A 156 -10.13 9.11 8.50
C LEU A 156 -11.18 9.70 9.46
N ARG A 157 -10.93 9.63 10.77
CA ARG A 157 -11.86 10.09 11.81
C ARG A 157 -12.12 11.60 11.77
N THR A 158 -11.10 12.40 11.46
CA THR A 158 -11.20 13.88 11.41
C THR A 158 -11.38 14.40 9.99
N ASP A 159 -11.31 13.52 9.00
CA ASP A 159 -11.44 13.83 7.58
C ASP A 159 -10.50 14.95 7.10
N CYS A 160 -9.26 14.94 7.59
CA CYS A 160 -8.29 15.99 7.27
C CYS A 160 -6.89 15.46 7.02
N TRP A 161 -6.17 16.17 6.17
CA TRP A 161 -4.74 16.00 5.96
C TRP A 161 -3.97 16.88 6.95
N LYS A 162 -2.90 16.32 7.52
CA LYS A 162 -1.92 17.02 8.34
C LYS A 162 -0.55 16.92 7.68
N MET A 163 0.12 18.06 7.50
CA MET A 163 1.52 18.09 7.06
C MET A 163 2.44 17.77 8.24
N ILE A 164 3.46 16.96 8.00
CA ILE A 164 4.50 16.67 9.00
C ILE A 164 5.60 17.72 8.88
N GLU A 165 5.82 18.47 9.96
CA GLU A 165 6.75 19.60 9.99
C GLU A 165 8.20 19.15 10.20
N ALA A 166 8.41 18.18 11.10
CA ALA A 166 9.71 17.73 11.54
C ALA A 166 10.25 16.58 10.66
N VAL A 167 10.65 16.90 9.43
CA VAL A 167 11.29 15.94 8.52
C VAL A 167 12.81 15.92 8.74
N PRO A 168 13.42 14.78 9.11
CA PRO A 168 14.86 14.68 9.32
C PRO A 168 15.70 15.13 8.10
N PRO A 169 16.84 15.82 8.32
CA PRO A 169 17.70 16.26 7.21
C PRO A 169 18.21 15.14 6.31
N TRP A 170 18.41 13.93 6.86
CA TRP A 170 18.90 12.78 6.09
C TRP A 170 17.88 12.27 5.06
N LEU A 171 16.59 12.62 5.17
CA LEU A 171 15.57 12.32 4.15
C LEU A 171 15.55 13.32 2.99
N LYS A 172 16.26 14.45 3.13
CA LYS A 172 16.38 15.46 2.08
C LYS A 172 17.46 15.12 1.04
N CYS A 173 18.11 13.96 1.14
CA CYS A 173 19.08 13.49 0.15
C CYS A 173 18.39 12.77 -1.03
N THR A 174 19.14 12.51 -2.10
CA THR A 174 18.65 11.71 -3.23
C THR A 174 18.59 10.23 -2.85
N TRP A 175 17.38 9.66 -2.88
CA TRP A 175 17.15 8.22 -2.77
C TRP A 175 16.17 7.72 -3.85
N GLN A 176 15.94 6.43 -3.95
CA GLN A 176 14.87 5.87 -4.80
C GLN A 176 13.91 5.08 -3.91
N HIS A 177 12.62 5.13 -4.22
CA HIS A 177 11.62 4.32 -3.55
C HIS A 177 11.35 3.07 -4.37
N HIS A 178 11.18 1.93 -3.69
CA HIS A 178 10.92 0.65 -4.37
C HIS A 178 9.64 -0.02 -3.91
N LYS A 179 9.55 -0.34 -2.62
CA LYS A 179 8.44 -1.08 -2.02
C LYS A 179 8.05 -0.47 -0.68
N SER A 180 6.81 -0.70 -0.28
CA SER A 180 6.23 0.03 0.83
C SER A 180 5.09 -0.77 1.46
N ILE A 181 4.96 -0.72 2.79
CA ILE A 181 3.84 -1.30 3.53
C ILE A 181 3.47 -0.43 4.73
N PHE A 182 2.20 -0.42 5.11
CA PHE A 182 1.72 0.19 6.34
C PHE A 182 1.33 -0.89 7.33
N PHE A 183 1.91 -0.87 8.52
CA PHE A 183 1.62 -1.86 9.55
C PHE A 183 1.62 -1.21 10.93
N ASN A 184 0.57 -1.48 11.71
CA ASN A 184 0.42 -1.01 13.09
C ASN A 184 0.60 0.50 13.32
N GLY A 185 0.28 1.33 12.32
CA GLY A 185 0.45 2.78 12.41
C GLY A 185 1.76 3.30 11.82
N VAL A 186 2.65 2.41 11.42
CA VAL A 186 3.97 2.73 10.89
C VAL A 186 4.01 2.48 9.39
N ALA A 187 4.49 3.49 8.67
CA ALA A 187 4.76 3.48 7.24
C ALA A 187 6.20 3.00 6.99
N TYR A 188 6.38 1.83 6.39
CA TYR A 188 7.70 1.28 6.04
C TYR A 188 7.96 1.41 4.56
N HIS A 189 9.13 1.92 4.19
CA HIS A 189 9.56 2.13 2.82
C HIS A 189 10.95 1.54 2.61
N VAL A 190 11.09 0.67 1.63
CA VAL A 190 12.40 0.31 1.10
C VAL A 190 12.89 1.47 0.24
N ILE A 191 13.99 2.06 0.68
CA ILE A 191 14.66 3.16 0.01
C ILE A 191 16.08 2.75 -0.41
N GLN A 192 16.55 3.30 -1.52
CA GLN A 192 17.91 3.09 -2.00
C GLN A 192 18.68 4.41 -1.99
N LYS A 193 19.81 4.46 -1.29
CA LYS A 193 20.74 5.58 -1.20
C LYS A 193 22.07 5.19 -1.84
N GLY A 194 22.25 5.52 -3.12
CA GLY A 194 23.40 5.05 -3.88
C GLY A 194 23.38 3.52 -4.03
N PRO A 195 24.43 2.78 -3.61
CA PRO A 195 24.44 1.32 -3.67
C PRO A 195 23.72 0.64 -2.48
N LEU A 196 23.35 1.39 -1.44
CA LEU A 196 22.82 0.84 -0.19
C LEU A 196 21.28 0.84 -0.20
N PHE A 197 20.70 -0.26 0.28
CA PHE A 197 19.28 -0.37 0.57
C PHE A 197 19.06 -0.18 2.07
N SER A 198 18.02 0.57 2.42
CA SER A 198 17.56 0.76 3.79
C SER A 198 16.05 0.62 3.86
N ILE A 199 15.53 0.23 5.02
CA ILE A 199 14.13 0.37 5.38
C ILE A 199 14.01 1.67 6.17
N MET A 200 13.29 2.65 5.63
CA MET A 200 12.85 3.81 6.38
C MET A 200 11.49 3.51 6.99
N SER A 201 11.31 3.84 8.27
CA SER A 201 10.03 3.79 8.94
C SER A 201 9.56 5.21 9.30
N PHE A 202 8.26 5.42 9.30
CA PHE A 202 7.61 6.63 9.78
C PHE A 202 6.40 6.25 10.62
N ASP A 203 6.47 6.48 11.93
CA ASP A 203 5.32 6.28 12.81
C ASP A 203 4.35 7.46 12.66
N SER A 204 3.15 7.16 12.15
CA SER A 204 2.18 8.22 11.85
C SER A 204 1.50 8.80 13.11
N GLY A 205 1.71 8.22 14.28
CA GLY A 205 1.22 8.67 15.58
C GLY A 205 2.25 9.52 16.34
N SER A 206 3.47 9.01 16.53
CA SER A 206 4.56 9.76 17.18
C SER A 206 5.25 10.76 16.25
N GLU A 207 5.05 10.62 14.94
CA GLU A 207 5.68 11.43 13.88
C GLU A 207 7.21 11.25 13.82
N GLU A 208 7.69 10.11 14.32
CA GLU A 208 9.11 9.75 14.34
C GLU A 208 9.52 8.97 13.09
N PHE A 209 10.75 9.21 12.67
CA PHE A 209 11.35 8.54 11.51
C PHE A 209 12.56 7.73 11.97
N GLU A 210 12.67 6.50 11.51
CA GLU A 210 13.86 5.68 11.70
C GLU A 210 14.38 5.14 10.37
N GLU A 211 15.65 4.73 10.38
CA GLU A 211 16.29 4.06 9.25
C GLU A 211 17.01 2.81 9.73
N PHE A 212 16.76 1.70 9.04
CA PHE A 212 17.42 0.43 9.24
C PHE A 212 18.15 0.05 7.97
N ILE A 213 19.43 -0.30 8.08
CA ILE A 213 20.18 -0.80 6.93
C ILE A 213 19.60 -2.16 6.54
N ALA A 214 19.28 -2.34 5.26
CA ALA A 214 18.81 -3.62 4.76
C ALA A 214 20.00 -4.60 4.63
N PRO A 215 19.76 -5.93 4.69
CA PRO A 215 20.82 -6.92 4.52
C PRO A 215 21.64 -6.72 3.25
N ASP A 216 22.98 -6.89 3.33
CA ASP A 216 23.92 -6.71 2.20
C ASP A 216 23.63 -7.61 1.00
N ALA A 217 22.91 -8.71 1.21
CA ALA A 217 22.44 -9.61 0.15
C ALA A 217 21.43 -8.93 -0.80
N ILE A 218 20.84 -7.80 -0.40
CA ILE A 218 19.92 -7.02 -1.23
C ILE A 218 20.74 -6.02 -2.05
N PHE A 219 21.00 -6.36 -3.31
CA PHE A 219 21.81 -5.53 -4.22
C PHE A 219 21.02 -4.97 -5.41
N ARG A 220 19.76 -5.35 -5.58
CA ARG A 220 18.86 -4.84 -6.63
C ARG A 220 17.41 -4.81 -6.15
N PRO A 221 16.56 -3.92 -6.68
CA PRO A 221 15.17 -3.81 -6.27
C PRO A 221 14.26 -4.90 -6.89
N PHE A 222 14.68 -5.49 -8.01
CA PHE A 222 13.92 -6.54 -8.67
C PHE A 222 13.92 -7.81 -7.81
N GLY A 223 12.74 -8.42 -7.63
CA GLY A 223 12.57 -9.58 -6.75
C GLY A 223 12.47 -9.25 -5.25
N LEU A 224 12.58 -7.97 -4.86
CA LEU A 224 12.44 -7.54 -3.47
C LEU A 224 10.99 -7.25 -3.10
N CYS A 225 10.57 -7.76 -1.94
CA CYS A 225 9.27 -7.51 -1.32
C CYS A 225 9.46 -7.12 0.16
N ILE A 226 8.56 -6.27 0.66
CA ILE A 226 8.40 -5.98 2.09
C ILE A 226 6.99 -6.37 2.48
N ASP A 227 6.83 -7.15 3.55
CA ASP A 227 5.53 -7.63 4.01
C ASP A 227 5.51 -7.80 5.54
N VAL A 228 4.40 -8.30 6.08
CA VAL A 228 4.22 -8.65 7.48
C VAL A 228 4.20 -10.17 7.63
N TYR A 229 5.09 -10.70 8.47
CA TYR A 229 5.12 -12.09 8.88
C TYR A 229 5.06 -12.21 10.40
N LYS A 230 4.04 -12.89 10.93
CA LYS A 230 3.85 -13.09 12.39
C LYS A 230 3.95 -11.77 13.17
N GLU A 231 3.23 -10.75 12.70
CA GLU A 231 3.18 -9.41 13.30
C GLU A 231 4.50 -8.64 13.29
N GLN A 232 5.45 -9.05 12.44
CA GLN A 232 6.74 -8.37 12.28
C GLN A 232 6.94 -8.02 10.80
N ILE A 233 7.67 -6.93 10.54
CA ILE A 233 8.07 -6.58 9.18
C ILE A 233 9.10 -7.59 8.69
N CYS A 234 8.93 -8.06 7.46
CA CYS A 234 9.87 -8.94 6.80
C CYS A 234 10.27 -8.41 5.41
N LEU A 235 11.43 -8.85 4.96
CA LEU A 235 11.90 -8.69 3.59
C LEU A 235 12.01 -10.06 2.94
N LEU A 236 11.51 -10.17 1.72
CA LEU A 236 11.72 -11.32 0.85
C LEU A 236 12.50 -10.87 -0.37
N PHE A 237 13.55 -11.60 -0.74
CA PHE A 237 14.33 -11.31 -1.93
C PHE A 237 14.50 -12.57 -2.76
N ALA A 238 13.82 -12.60 -3.91
CA ALA A 238 13.95 -13.67 -4.90
C ALA A 238 14.96 -13.26 -5.97
N PHE A 239 15.90 -14.15 -6.29
CA PHE A 239 16.79 -13.97 -7.41
C PHE A 239 17.17 -15.31 -8.04
N ASP A 240 17.34 -15.28 -9.36
CA ASP A 240 17.78 -16.45 -10.11
C ASP A 240 19.18 -16.85 -9.61
N GLY A 241 19.33 -18.10 -9.16
CA GLY A 241 20.62 -18.67 -8.80
C GLY A 241 21.55 -18.75 -10.02
N CYS A 242 22.84 -19.05 -9.79
CA CYS A 242 23.73 -19.39 -10.90
C CYS A 242 23.16 -20.59 -11.68
N GLU A 243 23.31 -20.59 -13.00
CA GLU A 243 22.76 -21.62 -13.92
C GLU A 243 23.10 -23.06 -13.51
N GLU A 244 24.18 -23.26 -12.74
CA GLU A 244 24.61 -24.56 -12.22
C GLU A 244 23.67 -25.15 -11.13
N GLU A 245 22.92 -24.34 -10.38
CA GLU A 245 22.05 -24.83 -9.30
C GLU A 245 20.60 -25.05 -9.75
N GLY A 246 20.18 -24.49 -10.90
CA GLY A 246 18.85 -24.69 -11.49
C GLY A 246 17.65 -24.35 -10.59
N MET A 247 17.88 -23.61 -9.49
CA MET A 247 16.90 -23.31 -8.46
C MET A 247 16.89 -21.81 -8.16
N ASP A 248 15.69 -21.23 -8.13
CA ASP A 248 15.50 -19.85 -7.66
C ASP A 248 15.80 -19.79 -6.16
N LYS A 249 16.63 -18.83 -5.76
CA LYS A 249 16.93 -18.62 -4.35
C LYS A 249 16.04 -17.51 -3.80
N ILE A 250 15.40 -17.80 -2.67
CA ILE A 250 14.60 -16.82 -1.93
C ILE A 250 15.22 -16.66 -0.55
N ASP A 251 15.76 -15.47 -0.29
CA ASP A 251 16.21 -15.10 1.04
C ASP A 251 15.08 -14.36 1.80
N PHE A 252 15.00 -14.61 3.10
CA PHE A 252 13.95 -14.11 3.99
C PHE A 252 14.54 -13.53 5.26
N TRP A 253 14.20 -12.28 5.58
CA TRP A 253 14.63 -11.59 6.80
C TRP A 253 13.44 -11.03 7.55
N VAL A 254 13.53 -11.02 8.88
CA VAL A 254 12.53 -10.41 9.75
C VAL A 254 13.20 -9.28 10.54
N LEU A 255 12.61 -8.09 10.49
CA LEU A 255 13.05 -6.93 11.24
C LEU A 255 12.67 -7.13 12.71
N GLN A 256 13.68 -7.23 13.57
CA GLN A 256 13.47 -7.29 15.01
C GLN A 256 13.46 -5.89 15.61
N GLU A 257 12.51 -5.62 16.49
CA GLU A 257 12.50 -4.40 17.30
C GLU A 257 13.73 -4.37 18.20
N LYS A 258 14.29 -3.17 18.43
CA LYS A 258 15.35 -2.98 19.41
C LYS A 258 14.79 -3.30 20.80
N ARG A 259 15.37 -4.31 21.45
CA ARG A 259 15.11 -4.63 22.87
C ARG A 259 15.67 -3.56 23.80
#